data_AF-A0A5E7ZWD8-F1
#
_entry.id   AF-A0A5E7ZWD8-F1
#
_cell.length_a   1.000
_cell.length_b   1.000
_cell.length_c   1.000
_cell.angle_alpha   90.00
_cell.angle_beta   90.00
_cell.angle_gamma   90.00
#
_symmetry.space_group_name_H-M   'P 1'
#
loop_
_entity.id
_entity.type
_entity.pdbx_description
1 polymer ?
#
loop_
_entity_poly.entity_id
_entity_poly.type
_entity_poly.pdbx_seq_one_letter_code
_entity_poly.pdbx_strand_id
1 'polypeptide(L)'
;MFKIARADSISGIGVQPHGIDAPDLDVISHYCRIEPFEANLATGTFQLGPAARYHHQLPEEGEFGLYNLVKCYDEEYRNHVLELYELAAMRPSSFCFSTTIIHADGSQVPVMCIGESSNFSDDGDGAINGVFVFPKFKLLDQPPLNTQ
;
A
#
# COMPACT_ATOMS: atom_id res chain seq x y z
N MET A 1 9.07 -6.86 -2.07
CA MET A 1 9.93 -6.43 -0.93
C MET A 1 9.00 -6.07 0.22
N PHE A 2 9.19 -6.62 1.42
CA PHE A 2 8.32 -6.37 2.59
C PHE A 2 9.17 -5.94 3.76
N LYS A 3 8.84 -4.82 4.41
CA LYS A 3 9.53 -4.31 5.59
C LYS A 3 8.53 -3.71 6.56
N ILE A 4 8.69 -4.02 7.84
CA ILE A 4 7.95 -3.39 8.93
C ILE A 4 8.91 -3.14 10.09
N ALA A 5 8.81 -1.96 10.70
CA ALA A 5 9.59 -1.57 11.85
C ALA A 5 8.66 -0.94 12.88
N ARG A 6 8.91 -1.21 14.17
CA ARG A 6 8.21 -0.51 15.25
C ARG A 6 8.55 0.98 15.19
N ALA A 7 7.59 1.85 15.50
CA ALA A 7 7.80 3.30 15.46
C ALA A 7 8.97 3.75 16.36
N ASP A 8 9.16 3.09 17.52
CA ASP A 8 10.25 3.35 18.47
C ASP A 8 11.65 2.93 17.98
N SER A 9 11.71 2.10 16.94
CA SER A 9 12.94 1.50 16.40
C SER A 9 13.40 2.17 15.10
N ILE A 10 12.64 3.16 14.62
CA ILE A 10 12.94 3.91 13.41
C ILE A 10 13.80 5.11 13.81
N SER A 11 15.07 5.09 13.43
CA SER A 11 15.78 6.35 13.23
C SER A 11 15.23 6.95 11.94
N GLY A 12 14.60 8.13 12.04
CA GLY A 12 14.33 8.90 10.84
C GLY A 12 15.64 9.02 10.06
N ILE A 13 15.56 9.06 8.73
CA ILE A 13 16.67 9.65 7.96
C ILE A 13 16.80 11.03 8.57
N GLY A 14 17.87 11.28 9.33
CA GLY A 14 18.04 12.48 10.15
C GLY A 14 17.84 13.74 9.31
N VAL A 15 17.76 14.92 9.97
CA VAL A 15 17.66 16.26 9.35
C VAL A 15 18.05 16.21 7.88
N GLN A 16 17.08 16.41 6.97
CA GLN A 16 17.28 16.44 5.52
C GLN A 16 18.68 17.01 5.27
N PRO A 17 19.61 16.24 4.68
CA PRO A 17 20.95 16.72 4.40
C PRO A 17 20.80 18.10 3.76
N HIS A 18 21.46 19.11 4.32
CA HIS A 18 21.35 20.47 3.81
C HIS A 18 21.62 20.45 2.31
N GLY A 19 20.62 20.85 1.50
CA GLY A 19 20.70 20.84 0.04
C GLY A 19 20.00 19.67 -0.67
N ILE A 20 19.23 18.82 0.01
CA ILE A 20 18.23 18.00 -0.68
C ILE A 20 16.97 18.85 -0.87
N ASP A 21 16.79 19.34 -2.09
CA ASP A 21 15.57 20.04 -2.48
C ASP A 21 14.35 19.14 -2.30
N ALA A 22 13.18 19.76 -2.11
CA ALA A 22 11.92 19.04 -2.12
C ALA A 22 11.83 18.20 -3.40
N PRO A 23 11.27 16.97 -3.34
CA PRO A 23 11.15 16.14 -4.52
C PRO A 23 10.35 16.88 -5.59
N ASP A 24 10.87 16.86 -6.83
CA ASP A 24 10.17 17.41 -7.98
C ASP A 24 8.90 16.59 -8.25
N LEU A 25 7.76 17.15 -7.85
CA LEU A 25 6.46 16.51 -7.96
C LEU A 25 6.03 16.34 -9.42
N ASP A 26 6.50 17.19 -10.34
CA ASP A 26 6.22 17.06 -11.77
C ASP A 26 6.95 15.84 -12.33
N VAL A 27 8.21 15.67 -11.96
CA VAL A 27 9.00 14.47 -12.31
C VAL A 27 8.36 13.20 -11.73
N ILE A 28 8.00 13.20 -10.44
CA ILE A 28 7.37 12.03 -9.81
C ILE A 28 6.02 11.72 -10.47
N SER A 29 5.18 12.72 -10.67
CA SER A 29 3.86 12.55 -11.28
C SER A 29 3.94 12.12 -12.74
N HIS A 30 5.06 12.32 -13.44
CA HIS A 30 5.30 11.76 -14.77
C HIS A 30 5.36 10.23 -14.74
N TYR A 31 6.05 9.65 -13.75
CA TYR A 31 6.31 8.21 -13.68
C TYR A 31 5.27 7.42 -12.90
N CYS A 32 4.69 8.01 -11.86
CA CYS A 32 3.76 7.30 -10.98
C CYS A 32 2.55 8.13 -10.57
N ARG A 33 1.52 7.42 -10.14
CA ARG A 33 0.38 7.93 -9.41
C ARG A 33 0.60 7.60 -7.94
N ILE A 34 0.57 8.63 -7.09
CA ILE A 34 0.61 8.47 -5.64
C ILE A 34 -0.77 8.83 -5.11
N GLU A 35 -1.34 7.99 -4.26
CA GLU A 35 -2.64 8.24 -3.67
C GLU A 35 -2.68 7.85 -2.20
N PRO A 36 -3.16 8.73 -1.31
CA PRO A 36 -3.25 8.43 0.11
C PRO A 36 -4.36 7.43 0.41
N PHE A 37 -4.22 6.76 1.54
CA PHE A 37 -5.29 5.98 2.15
C PHE A 37 -5.30 6.16 3.67
N GLU A 38 -6.45 5.83 4.25
CA GLU A 38 -6.64 5.68 5.69
C GLU A 38 -7.33 4.33 5.95
N ALA A 39 -6.88 3.59 6.96
CA ALA A 39 -7.60 2.44 7.51
C ALA A 39 -7.99 2.77 8.95
N ASN A 40 -9.28 2.83 9.21
CA ASN A 40 -9.81 3.08 10.54
C ASN A 40 -9.75 1.78 11.35
N LEU A 41 -9.02 1.79 12.47
CA LEU A 41 -8.81 0.58 13.27
C LEU A 41 -10.04 0.20 14.10
N ALA A 42 -10.89 1.15 14.46
CA ALA A 42 -12.11 0.91 15.22
C ALA A 42 -13.17 0.17 14.37
N THR A 43 -13.29 0.52 13.08
CA THR A 43 -14.25 -0.09 12.15
C THR A 43 -13.65 -1.21 11.30
N GLY A 44 -12.33 -1.23 11.14
CA GLY A 44 -11.62 -2.12 10.21
C GLY A 44 -11.81 -1.76 8.73
N THR A 45 -12.29 -0.54 8.43
CA THR A 45 -12.62 -0.10 7.07
C THR A 45 -11.49 0.72 6.45
N PHE A 46 -11.29 0.53 5.13
CA PHE A 46 -10.32 1.27 4.35
C PHE A 46 -11.01 2.36 3.53
N GLN A 47 -10.44 3.56 3.58
CA GLN A 47 -10.77 4.68 2.71
C GLN A 47 -9.65 4.86 1.69
N LEU A 48 -9.97 4.51 0.44
CA LEU A 48 -9.08 4.66 -0.71
C LEU A 48 -9.62 5.70 -1.68
N GLY A 49 -8.71 6.46 -2.29
CA GLY A 49 -9.04 7.32 -3.41
C GLY A 49 -9.35 6.55 -4.71
N PRO A 50 -9.87 7.25 -5.75
CA PRO A 50 -10.37 6.61 -6.97
C PRO A 50 -9.34 5.77 -7.72
N ALA A 51 -8.06 6.16 -7.76
CA ALA A 51 -7.07 5.41 -8.54
C ALA A 51 -6.71 4.08 -7.85
N ALA A 52 -6.59 4.06 -6.53
CA ALA A 52 -6.34 2.90 -5.71
C ALA A 52 -7.54 1.94 -5.78
N ARG A 53 -8.77 2.45 -5.72
CA ARG A 53 -9.97 1.62 -5.97
C ARG A 53 -9.94 0.99 -7.36
N TYR A 54 -9.69 1.80 -8.39
CA TYR A 54 -9.60 1.34 -9.78
C TYR A 54 -8.52 0.26 -9.96
N HIS A 55 -7.30 0.51 -9.48
CA HIS A 55 -6.19 -0.43 -9.62
C HIS A 55 -6.41 -1.71 -8.82
N HIS A 56 -7.05 -1.65 -7.65
CA HIS A 56 -7.39 -2.86 -6.87
C HIS A 56 -8.70 -3.54 -7.34
N GLN A 57 -9.38 -3.01 -8.37
CA GLN A 57 -10.69 -3.51 -8.84
C GLN A 57 -11.73 -3.59 -7.71
N LEU A 58 -11.66 -2.64 -6.78
CA LEU A 58 -12.59 -2.52 -5.66
C LEU A 58 -13.82 -1.69 -6.07
N PRO A 59 -14.97 -1.86 -5.40
CA PRO A 59 -16.16 -1.06 -5.68
C PRO A 59 -15.88 0.45 -5.65
N GLU A 60 -16.48 1.20 -6.57
CA GLU A 60 -16.33 2.66 -6.62
C GLU A 60 -16.90 3.33 -5.37
N GLU A 61 -17.99 2.78 -4.84
CA GLU A 61 -18.68 3.26 -3.65
C GLU A 61 -18.71 2.20 -2.54
N GLY A 62 -18.89 2.65 -1.30
CA GLY A 62 -19.00 1.79 -0.12
C GLY A 62 -17.68 1.52 0.57
N GLU A 63 -17.79 0.76 1.66
CA GLU A 63 -16.70 0.38 2.56
C GLU A 63 -16.23 -1.04 2.27
N PHE A 64 -14.94 -1.28 2.49
CA PHE A 64 -14.34 -2.60 2.42
C PHE A 64 -13.24 -2.73 3.47
N GLY A 65 -12.95 -3.97 3.86
CA GLY A 65 -11.93 -4.27 4.85
C GLY A 65 -10.61 -4.71 4.23
N LEU A 66 -9.64 -4.97 5.11
CA LEU A 66 -8.31 -5.48 4.76
C LEU A 66 -8.37 -6.72 3.85
N TYR A 67 -9.32 -7.62 4.11
CA TYR A 67 -9.47 -8.84 3.33
C TYR A 67 -9.77 -8.58 1.85
N ASN A 68 -10.64 -7.60 1.56
CA ASN A 68 -10.96 -7.21 0.19
C ASN A 68 -9.71 -6.68 -0.53
N LEU A 69 -8.93 -5.85 0.16
CA LEU A 69 -7.68 -5.30 -0.37
C LEU A 69 -6.63 -6.39 -0.65
N VAL A 70 -6.41 -7.28 0.32
CA VAL A 70 -5.38 -8.33 0.23
C VAL A 70 -5.65 -9.31 -0.91
N LYS A 71 -6.93 -9.61 -1.19
CA LYS A 71 -7.33 -10.49 -2.29
C LYS A 71 -6.89 -10.01 -3.67
N CYS A 72 -6.70 -8.71 -3.85
CA CYS A 72 -6.29 -8.13 -5.12
C CYS A 72 -4.83 -8.49 -5.46
N TYR A 73 -4.01 -8.80 -4.46
CA TYR A 73 -2.60 -9.10 -4.67
C TYR A 73 -2.35 -10.53 -5.14
N ASP A 74 -1.18 -10.74 -5.73
CA ASP A 74 -0.63 -12.06 -6.03
C ASP A 74 -0.67 -12.98 -4.80
N GLU A 75 -1.07 -14.23 -5.02
CA GLU A 75 -1.25 -15.25 -3.98
C GLU A 75 0.00 -15.48 -3.13
N GLU A 76 1.18 -15.38 -3.76
CA GLU A 76 2.48 -15.52 -3.08
C GLU A 76 2.66 -14.47 -1.96
N TYR A 77 2.03 -13.31 -2.12
CA TYR A 77 2.27 -12.14 -1.27
C TYR A 77 1.11 -11.79 -0.34
N ARG A 78 -0.08 -12.38 -0.51
CA ARG A 78 -1.27 -12.05 0.29
C ARG A 78 -1.03 -12.17 1.79
N ASN A 79 -0.45 -13.28 2.24
CA ASN A 79 -0.21 -13.53 3.66
C ASN A 79 0.79 -12.55 4.26
N HIS A 80 1.84 -12.18 3.51
CA HIS A 80 2.83 -11.21 3.96
C HIS A 80 2.24 -9.81 4.12
N VAL A 81 1.37 -9.39 3.19
CA VAL A 81 0.66 -8.10 3.31
C VAL A 81 -0.32 -8.12 4.49
N LEU A 82 -1.05 -9.21 4.66
CA LEU A 82 -1.98 -9.38 5.77
C LEU A 82 -1.27 -9.25 7.13
N GLU A 83 -0.20 -10.04 7.34
CA GLU A 83 0.59 -10.02 8.58
C GLU A 83 1.13 -8.61 8.87
N LEU A 84 1.58 -7.90 7.83
CA LEU A 84 2.10 -6.54 7.96
C LEU A 84 1.02 -5.57 8.47
N TYR A 85 -0.20 -5.62 7.93
CA TYR A 85 -1.30 -4.77 8.40
C TYR A 85 -1.78 -5.19 9.80
N GLU A 86 -1.81 -6.48 10.12
CA GLU A 86 -2.14 -6.97 11.46
C GLU A 86 -1.13 -6.46 12.50
N LEU A 87 0.16 -6.55 12.20
CA LEU A 87 1.21 -6.02 13.06
C LEU A 87 1.09 -4.50 13.22
N ALA A 88 0.78 -3.78 12.15
CA ALA A 88 0.55 -2.34 12.18
C ALA A 88 -0.71 -1.98 12.98
N ALA A 89 -1.74 -2.83 13.00
CA ALA A 89 -2.97 -2.63 13.77
C ALA A 89 -2.84 -2.96 15.26
N MET A 90 -1.78 -3.63 15.69
CA MET A 90 -1.57 -4.00 17.10
C MET A 90 -0.65 -3.04 17.86
N ARG A 91 0.16 -2.26 17.15
CA ARG A 91 1.16 -1.37 17.75
C ARG A 91 1.62 -0.29 16.77
N PRO A 92 2.06 0.88 17.27
CA PRO A 92 2.70 1.90 16.45
C PRO A 92 3.86 1.33 15.63
N SER A 93 3.71 1.35 14.31
CA SER A 93 4.66 0.77 13.37
C SER A 93 4.69 1.59 12.09
N SER A 94 5.84 1.66 11.43
CA SER A 94 5.90 2.07 10.03
C SER A 94 6.28 0.86 9.18
N PHE A 95 5.72 0.79 7.99
CA PHE A 95 5.92 -0.31 7.08
C PHE A 95 6.05 0.17 5.65
N CYS A 96 6.66 -0.66 4.82
CA CYS A 96 6.54 -0.56 3.39
C CYS A 96 6.52 -1.94 2.77
N PHE A 97 5.74 -2.08 1.70
CA PHE A 97 5.79 -3.28 0.88
C PHE A 97 5.71 -2.92 -0.60
N SER A 98 6.16 -3.85 -1.43
CA SER A 98 5.92 -3.83 -2.86
C SER A 98 5.54 -5.23 -3.31
N THR A 99 4.46 -5.28 -4.07
CA THR A 99 3.79 -6.48 -4.57
C THR A 99 3.12 -6.16 -5.92
N THR A 100 2.34 -7.09 -6.43
CA THR A 100 1.63 -6.99 -7.70
C THR A 100 0.14 -7.22 -7.46
N ILE A 101 -0.70 -6.36 -8.04
CA ILE A 101 -2.14 -6.57 -8.14
C ILE A 101 -2.43 -7.36 -9.40
N ILE A 102 -3.25 -8.41 -9.29
CA ILE A 102 -3.66 -9.26 -10.41
C ILE A 102 -5.09 -8.89 -10.82
N HIS A 103 -5.26 -8.37 -12.03
CA HIS A 103 -6.57 -8.04 -12.58
C HIS A 103 -7.28 -9.29 -13.11
N ALA A 104 -8.61 -9.24 -13.17
CA ALA A 104 -9.42 -10.33 -13.74
C ALA A 104 -9.10 -10.63 -15.22
N ASP A 105 -8.53 -9.69 -15.97
CA ASP A 105 -8.08 -9.87 -17.35
C ASP A 105 -6.66 -10.47 -17.47
N GLY A 106 -6.05 -10.86 -16.35
CA GLY A 106 -4.68 -11.38 -16.27
C GLY A 106 -3.60 -10.30 -16.31
N SER A 107 -3.95 -9.03 -16.55
CA SER A 107 -2.97 -7.95 -16.48
C SER A 107 -2.53 -7.69 -15.04
N GLN A 108 -1.29 -7.23 -14.90
CA GLN A 108 -0.66 -7.07 -13.59
C GLN A 108 -0.25 -5.62 -13.37
N VAL A 109 -0.58 -5.10 -12.18
CA VAL A 109 -0.25 -3.73 -11.79
C VAL A 109 0.74 -3.79 -10.63
N PRO A 110 2.01 -3.40 -10.82
CA PRO A 110 2.95 -3.27 -9.72
C PRO A 110 2.46 -2.19 -8.75
N VAL A 111 2.62 -2.42 -7.45
CA VAL A 111 2.27 -1.45 -6.42
C VAL A 111 3.32 -1.41 -5.33
N MET A 112 3.61 -0.22 -4.84
CA MET A 112 4.33 0.00 -3.58
C MET A 112 3.37 0.67 -2.60
N CYS A 113 3.42 0.24 -1.35
CA CYS A 113 2.68 0.84 -0.25
C CYS A 113 3.67 1.24 0.84
N ILE A 114 3.50 2.44 1.37
CA ILE A 114 4.21 2.93 2.55
C ILE A 114 3.15 3.42 3.50
N GLY A 115 3.21 3.01 4.75
CA GLY A 115 2.25 3.42 5.75
C GLY A 115 2.80 3.39 7.15
N GLU A 116 2.05 4.00 8.04
CA GLU A 116 2.32 4.01 9.47
C GLU A 116 1.03 3.94 10.27
N SER A 117 1.12 3.32 11.43
CA SER A 117 0.08 3.32 12.44
C SER A 117 0.50 4.20 13.60
N SER A 118 -0.42 5.05 14.05
CA SER A 118 -0.23 5.94 15.19
C SER A 118 -1.55 6.14 15.93
N ASN A 119 -1.49 6.89 17.05
CA ASN A 119 -2.67 7.33 17.80
C ASN A 119 -3.55 6.20 18.34
N PHE A 120 -2.94 5.09 18.78
CA PHE A 120 -3.64 4.06 19.54
C PHE A 120 -4.13 4.66 20.86
N SER A 121 -5.44 4.75 21.03
CA SER A 121 -6.05 5.09 22.32
C SER A 121 -6.57 3.83 23.02
N ASP A 122 -6.78 3.92 24.33
CA ASP A 122 -7.33 2.81 25.13
C ASP A 122 -8.78 2.46 24.73
N ASP A 123 -9.47 3.35 23.99
CA ASP A 123 -10.84 3.16 23.50
C ASP A 123 -10.91 2.38 22.17
N GLY A 124 -9.75 1.97 21.63
CA GLY A 124 -9.66 1.30 20.33
C GLY A 124 -9.66 2.26 19.14
N ASP A 125 -9.55 3.57 19.38
CA ASP A 125 -9.30 4.54 18.31
C ASP A 125 -7.85 4.41 17.80
N GLY A 126 -7.71 4.61 16.50
CA GLY A 126 -6.44 4.59 15.81
C GLY A 126 -6.65 4.51 14.31
N ALA A 127 -5.61 4.86 13.56
CA ALA A 127 -5.64 4.78 12.12
C ALA A 127 -4.29 4.30 11.57
N ILE A 128 -4.36 3.59 10.46
CA ILE A 128 -3.21 3.36 9.59
C ILE A 128 -3.32 4.33 8.43
N ASN A 129 -2.36 5.24 8.31
CA ASN A 129 -2.28 6.17 7.20
C ASN A 129 -1.15 5.77 6.28
N GLY A 130 -1.31 6.02 4.98
CA GLY A 130 -0.24 5.72 4.05
C GLY A 130 -0.52 6.19 2.64
N VAL A 131 0.33 5.74 1.74
CA VAL A 131 0.23 6.00 0.31
C VAL A 131 0.42 4.72 -0.47
N PHE A 132 -0.39 4.57 -1.52
CA PHE A 132 -0.09 3.66 -2.62
C PHE A 132 0.62 4.41 -3.73
N VAL A 133 1.62 3.76 -4.32
CA VAL A 133 2.37 4.26 -5.47
C VAL A 133 2.20 3.25 -6.60
N PHE A 134 1.57 3.70 -7.68
CA PHE A 134 1.35 2.92 -8.89
C PHE A 134 2.19 3.51 -10.03
N PRO A 135 2.99 2.72 -10.75
CA PRO A 135 3.62 3.21 -11.96
C PRO A 135 2.57 3.46 -13.05
N LYS A 136 2.84 4.37 -14.00
CA LYS A 136 1.96 4.60 -15.16
C LYS A 136 2.13 3.56 -16.28
N PHE A 137 2.25 2.29 -15.90
CA PHE A 137 2.22 1.16 -16.81
C PHE A 137 1.58 -0.05 -16.11
N LYS A 138 1.12 -1.01 -16.91
CA LYS A 138 0.72 -2.35 -16.45
C LYS A 138 1.45 -3.40 -17.26
N LEU A 139 1.72 -4.55 -16.66
CA LEU A 139 2.27 -5.69 -17.38
C LEU A 139 1.10 -6.44 -18.02
N LEU A 140 1.23 -6.74 -19.30
CA LEU A 140 0.31 -7.63 -20.00
C LEU A 140 0.79 -9.05 -19.74
N ASP A 141 -0.16 -9.97 -19.57
CA ASP A 141 0.13 -11.38 -19.34
C ASP A 141 1.17 -11.87 -20.33
N GLN A 142 2.28 -12.46 -19.85
CA GLN A 142 3.11 -13.25 -20.75
C GLN A 142 2.33 -14.55 -20.96
N PRO A 143 1.90 -14.90 -22.19
CA PRO A 143 1.49 -16.27 -22.43
C PRO A 143 2.65 -17.17 -22.00
N PRO A 144 2.39 -18.35 -21.40
CA PRO A 144 3.45 -19.32 -21.23
C PRO A 144 4.15 -19.46 -22.59
N LEU A 145 5.47 -19.36 -22.60
CA LEU A 145 6.27 -19.76 -23.76
C LEU A 145 5.91 -21.23 -24.01
N ASN A 146 4.91 -21.49 -24.85
CA ASN A 146 4.50 -22.84 -25.16
C ASN A 146 5.50 -23.41 -26.17
N THR A 147 6.21 -24.43 -25.69
CA THR A 147 6.71 -25.62 -26.41
C THR A 147 7.70 -25.42 -27.56
N GLN A 148 8.95 -25.85 -27.31
CA GLN A 148 9.56 -26.88 -28.18
C GLN A 148 9.74 -28.16 -27.36
#